data_AF-A0A1F7ZI54-F1
#
_entry.id   AF-A0A1F7ZI54-F1
#
_cell.length_a   1.000
_cell.length_b   1.000
_cell.length_c   1.000
_cell.angle_alpha   90.00
_cell.angle_beta   90.00
_cell.angle_gamma   90.00
#
_symmetry.space_group_name_H-M   'P 1'
#
loop_
_entity.id
_entity.type
_entity.pdbx_description
1 polymer ?
#
loop_
_entity_poly.entity_id
_entity_poly.type
_entity_poly.pdbx_seq_one_letter_code
_entity_poly.pdbx_strand_id
1 'polypeptide(L)'
;MATHRFDPDFTDNVVNAMGPKTNPRFRQLMTSLIRHVHDFARENEVTVDEWMAGVQLMNWAGQMSNDKRNEGQLVCDVIGLE
;
A
#
# COMPACT_ATOMS: atom_id res chain seq x y z
N MET A 1 5.67 -4.79 -30.18
CA MET A 1 5.70 -4.36 -28.77
C MET A 1 4.52 -5.04 -28.08
N ALA A 2 4.74 -5.71 -26.95
CA ALA A 2 3.64 -6.32 -26.21
C ALA A 2 2.71 -5.21 -25.71
N THR A 3 1.41 -5.36 -25.94
CA THR A 3 0.40 -4.40 -25.50
C THR A 3 0.20 -4.59 -24.00
N HIS A 4 0.82 -3.75 -23.18
CA HIS A 4 0.61 -3.79 -21.73
C HIS A 4 -0.79 -3.22 -21.41
N ARG A 5 -1.63 -4.01 -20.72
CA ARG A 5 -2.97 -3.60 -20.27
C ARG A 5 -2.93 -2.46 -19.24
N PHE A 6 -1.83 -2.37 -18.49
CA PHE A 6 -1.57 -1.33 -17.49
C PHE A 6 -0.30 -0.56 -17.86
N ASP A 7 -0.18 0.69 -17.40
CA ASP A 7 1.04 1.47 -17.56
C ASP A 7 2.23 0.73 -16.90
N PRO A 8 3.21 0.26 -17.69
CA PRO A 8 4.35 -0.50 -17.16
C PRO A 8 5.24 0.37 -16.25
N ASP A 9 5.24 1.69 -16.44
CA ASP A 9 6.14 2.61 -15.75
C ASP A 9 5.51 3.22 -14.49
N PHE A 10 4.21 3.00 -14.25
CA PHE A 10 3.48 3.60 -13.13
C PHE A 10 4.13 3.33 -11.76
N THR A 11 4.55 2.09 -11.51
CA THR A 11 5.15 1.71 -10.22
C THR A 11 6.48 2.42 -10.00
N ASP A 12 7.30 2.52 -11.05
CA ASP A 12 8.59 3.18 -10.97
C ASP A 12 8.42 4.69 -10.80
N ASN A 13 7.42 5.30 -11.44
CA ASN A 13 7.06 6.70 -11.23
C ASN A 13 6.69 6.99 -9.77
N VAL A 14 5.91 6.11 -9.12
CA VAL A 14 5.55 6.25 -7.70
C VAL A 14 6.76 6.09 -6.78
N VAL A 15 7.64 5.12 -7.06
CA VAL A 15 8.88 4.94 -6.28
C VAL A 15 9.80 6.17 -6.43
N ASN A 16 9.90 6.71 -7.65
CA ASN A 16 10.76 7.86 -7.96
C ASN A 16 10.21 9.19 -7.42
N ALA A 17 8.93 9.25 -7.04
CA ALA A 17 8.35 10.40 -6.36
C ALA A 17 8.94 10.65 -4.96
N MET A 18 9.63 9.66 -4.37
CA MET A 18 10.38 9.86 -3.13
C MET A 18 11.53 10.85 -3.35
N GLY A 19 11.55 11.93 -2.56
CA GLY A 19 12.55 13.00 -2.68
C GLY A 19 13.97 12.60 -2.29
N PRO A 20 14.99 13.37 -2.71
CA PRO A 20 16.41 13.03 -2.51
C PRO A 20 16.84 13.01 -1.04
N LYS A 21 16.08 13.63 -0.14
CA LYS A 21 16.35 13.67 1.31
C LYS A 21 15.73 12.52 2.11
N THR A 22 15.02 11.60 1.45
CA THR A 22 14.42 10.44 2.12
C THR A 22 15.49 9.56 2.74
N ASN A 23 15.31 9.16 4.00
CA ASN A 23 16.22 8.25 4.69
C ASN A 23 16.45 6.97 3.85
N PRO A 24 17.70 6.51 3.67
CA PRO A 24 18.00 5.37 2.80
C PRO A 24 17.27 4.07 3.18
N ARG A 25 17.17 3.76 4.48
CA ARG A 25 16.47 2.57 4.96
C ARG A 25 14.97 2.69 4.72
N PHE A 26 14.40 3.86 4.99
CA PHE A 26 12.97 4.11 4.72
C PHE A 26 12.66 4.00 3.22
N ARG A 27 13.50 4.58 2.35
CA ARG A 27 13.36 4.45 0.89
C ARG A 27 13.38 2.99 0.45
N GLN A 28 14.29 2.18 0.99
CA GLN A 28 14.36 0.74 0.69
C GLN A 28 13.05 0.04 1.06
N LEU A 29 12.57 0.24 2.30
CA LEU A 29 11.35 -0.40 2.79
C LEU A 29 10.11 0.02 2.00
N MET A 30 9.93 1.32 1.77
CA MET A 30 8.79 1.84 1.01
C MET A 30 8.84 1.41 -0.45
N THR A 31 10.01 1.34 -1.07
CA THR A 31 10.15 0.82 -2.44
C THR A 31 9.62 -0.62 -2.53
N SER A 32 10.03 -1.48 -1.60
CA SER A 32 9.59 -2.88 -1.56
C SER A 32 8.08 -2.97 -1.35
N LEU A 33 7.55 -2.22 -0.38
CA LEU A 33 6.12 -2.22 -0.07
C LEU A 33 5.28 -1.77 -1.27
N ILE A 34 5.63 -0.64 -1.90
CA ILE A 34 4.90 -0.09 -3.06
C ILE A 34 4.86 -1.12 -4.20
N ARG A 35 6.00 -1.76 -4.51
CA ARG A 35 6.07 -2.78 -5.56
C ARG A 35 5.15 -3.95 -5.26
N HIS A 36 5.21 -4.52 -4.06
CA HIS A 36 4.35 -5.66 -3.69
C HIS A 36 2.86 -5.31 -3.67
N VAL A 37 2.48 -4.12 -3.19
CA VAL A 37 1.07 -3.66 -3.22
C VAL A 37 0.59 -3.49 -4.66
N HIS A 38 1.41 -2.91 -5.54
CA HIS A 38 1.06 -2.76 -6.95
C HIS A 38 0.99 -4.10 -7.68
N ASP A 39 1.87 -5.05 -7.36
CA ASP A 39 1.83 -6.42 -7.89
C ASP A 39 0.55 -7.14 -7.45
N PHE A 40 0.20 -7.06 -6.16
CA PHE A 40 -1.06 -7.59 -5.62
C PHE A 40 -2.28 -7.02 -6.35
N ALA A 41 -2.30 -5.70 -6.57
CA ALA A 41 -3.40 -5.04 -7.27
C ALA A 41 -3.52 -5.49 -8.74
N ARG A 42 -2.40 -5.66 -9.44
CA ARG A 42 -2.36 -6.17 -10.82
C ARG A 42 -2.76 -7.63 -10.92
N GLU A 43 -2.25 -8.47 -10.02
CA GLU A 43 -2.51 -9.91 -9.99
C GLU A 43 -4.01 -10.20 -9.82
N ASN A 44 -4.68 -9.44 -8.97
CA ASN A 44 -6.09 -9.64 -8.63
C ASN A 44 -7.04 -8.75 -9.45
N GLU A 45 -6.51 -7.93 -10.36
CA GLU A 45 -7.28 -6.92 -11.11
C GLU A 45 -8.23 -6.09 -10.22
N VAL A 46 -7.71 -5.66 -9.06
CA VAL A 46 -8.51 -5.03 -7.99
C VAL A 46 -9.38 -3.91 -8.54
N THR A 47 -10.68 -4.02 -8.28
CA THR A 47 -11.67 -3.04 -8.72
C THR A 47 -11.67 -1.81 -7.83
N VAL A 48 -12.28 -0.73 -8.32
CA VAL A 48 -12.44 0.51 -7.53
C VAL A 48 -13.25 0.25 -6.26
N ASP A 49 -14.29 -0.58 -6.33
CA ASP A 49 -15.15 -0.89 -5.17
C ASP A 49 -14.40 -1.69 -4.11
N GLU A 50 -13.61 -2.70 -4.51
CA GLU A 50 -12.77 -3.49 -3.59
C GLU A 50 -11.67 -2.63 -2.95
N TRP A 51 -11.02 -1.77 -3.74
CA TRP A 51 -10.05 -0.81 -3.22
C TRP A 51 -10.70 0.15 -2.21
N MET A 52 -11.89 0.69 -2.53
CA MET A 52 -12.62 1.57 -1.62
C MET A 52 -13.04 0.88 -0.33
N ALA A 53 -13.39 -0.41 -0.37
CA ALA A 53 -13.66 -1.20 0.83
C ALA A 53 -12.41 -1.32 1.73
N GLY A 54 -11.24 -1.55 1.14
CA GLY A 54 -9.96 -1.55 1.88
C GLY A 54 -9.63 -0.18 2.50
N VAL A 55 -9.90 0.91 1.79
CA VAL A 55 -9.77 2.28 2.32
C VAL A 55 -10.73 2.51 3.50
N GLN A 56 -11.98 2.06 3.39
CA GLN A 56 -12.96 2.16 4.47
C GLN A 56 -12.53 1.38 5.72
N LEU A 57 -11.95 0.18 5.56
CA LEU A 57 -11.37 -0.59 6.66
C LEU A 57 -10.29 0.22 7.41
N MET A 58 -9.32 0.78 6.70
CA MET A 58 -8.25 1.58 7.31
C MET A 58 -8.79 2.83 8.01
N ASN A 59 -9.76 3.52 7.38
CA ASN A 59 -10.39 4.70 7.98
C ASN A 59 -11.17 4.34 9.24
N TRP A 60 -11.91 3.23 9.24
CA TRP A 60 -12.66 2.76 10.40
C TRP A 60 -11.74 2.37 11.55
N ALA A 61 -10.63 1.66 11.26
CA ALA A 61 -9.59 1.37 12.25
C ALA A 61 -9.03 2.67 12.86
N GLY A 62 -8.72 3.67 12.03
CA GLY A 62 -8.28 4.98 12.50
C GLY A 62 -9.29 5.67 13.44
N GLN A 63 -10.58 5.65 13.08
CA GLN A 63 -11.65 6.28 13.87
C GLN A 63 -11.93 5.57 15.20
N MET A 64 -11.75 4.25 15.26
CA MET A 64 -12.00 3.46 16.47
C MET A 64 -10.80 3.46 17.44
N SER A 65 -9.61 3.82 16.93
CA SER A 65 -8.38 3.90 17.74
C SER A 65 -8.46 5.01 18.79
N ASN A 66 -7.88 4.75 19.97
CA ASN A 66 -7.78 5.68 21.09
C ASN A 66 -6.56 5.34 21.96
N ASP A 67 -6.34 6.07 23.07
CA ASP A 67 -5.18 5.89 23.95
C ASP A 67 -5.02 4.47 24.53
N LYS A 68 -6.08 3.66 24.51
CA LYS A 68 -6.08 2.28 25.02
C LYS A 68 -6.10 1.23 23.92
N ARG A 69 -6.42 1.60 22.67
CA ARG A 69 -6.62 0.66 21.55
C ARG A 69 -6.03 1.23 20.27
N ASN A 70 -5.08 0.52 19.68
CA ASN A 70 -4.54 0.83 18.36
C ASN A 70 -5.07 -0.18 17.34
N GLU A 71 -6.16 0.17 16.66
CA GLU A 71 -6.78 -0.72 15.68
C GLU A 71 -5.94 -0.84 14.40
N GLY A 72 -5.08 0.15 14.12
CA GLY A 72 -4.10 0.03 13.03
C GLY A 72 -3.12 -1.12 13.27
N GLN A 73 -2.67 -1.28 14.51
CA GLN A 73 -1.87 -2.44 14.90
C GLN A 73 -2.68 -3.74 14.80
N LEU A 74 -3.94 -3.75 15.21
CA LEU A 74 -4.79 -4.95 15.08
C LEU A 74 -5.04 -5.32 13.61
N VAL A 75 -5.09 -4.34 12.69
CA VAL A 75 -5.09 -4.62 11.25
C VAL A 75 -3.78 -5.28 10.83
N CYS A 76 -2.64 -4.89 11.40
CA CYS A 76 -1.36 -5.57 11.18
C CYS A 76 -1.39 -7.03 11.65
N ASP A 77 -2.01 -7.31 12.80
CA ASP A 77 -2.16 -8.68 13.29
C ASP A 77 -3.00 -9.54 12.33
N VAL A 78 -4.07 -8.98 11.74
CA VAL A 78 -4.92 -9.67 10.75
C VAL A 78 -4.15 -10.04 9.48
N ILE A 79 -3.22 -9.18 9.04
CA ILE A 79 -2.36 -9.45 7.88
C ILE A 79 -1.12 -10.30 8.24
N GLY A 80 -0.93 -10.65 9.52
CA GLY A 80 0.19 -11.46 10.00
C GLY A 80 1.52 -10.72 10.09
N LEU A 81 1.49 -9.40 10.27
CA LEU A 81 2.68 -8.55 10.48
C LEU A 81 2.76 -8.13 11.96
N GLU A 82 3.41 -8.96 12.78
CA GLU A 82 3.67 -8.70 14.20
C GLU A 82 5.08 -8.09 14.47
#